data_AF-A0A367X5B6-F1
#
_entry.id   AF-A0A367X5B6-F1
#
_cell.length_a   1.000
_cell.length_b   1.000
_cell.length_c   1.000
_cell.angle_alpha   90.00
_cell.angle_beta   90.00
_cell.angle_gamma   90.00
#
_symmetry.space_group_name_H-M   'P 1'
#
loop_
_entity.id
_entity.type
_entity.pdbx_description
1 polymer ?
#
loop_
_entity_poly.entity_id
_entity_poly.type
_entity_poly.pdbx_seq_one_letter_code
_entity_poly.pdbx_strand_id
1 'polypeptide(L)'
;MVDKQHQSPETLASGTDTKPAGNARFTSFGGKNSKDKKRDPKRPRKVTRDYLMNYATWYLERFAASRARLEKLMRGKIRLSVAEYGTDPDEAIGWMNSVLSACEKAGFINDDAYAHGRARSLLRKGKAMRVIAADLSARGIASDQIDDAIRDLRAEADQAAYEEVRGTDPNIAAAAAYARRRRLGPWRRPDIREEKREKDMAALARQGFGYDTATRIINSDLDELNDLLSMIDGI
;
A
#
# COMPACT_ATOMS: atom_id res chain seq x y z
N MET A 1 -41.10 67.45 28.05
CA MET A 1 -40.77 68.10 26.77
C MET A 1 -39.28 68.42 26.82
N VAL A 2 -38.52 67.78 25.92
CA VAL A 2 -37.08 67.89 25.69
C VAL A 2 -36.17 67.49 26.86
N ASP A 3 -35.57 66.31 26.75
CA ASP A 3 -34.29 66.01 27.41
C ASP A 3 -33.41 65.25 26.41
N LYS A 4 -32.27 65.85 26.07
CA LYS A 4 -31.34 65.40 25.02
C LYS A 4 -29.94 65.29 25.61
N GLN A 5 -29.44 64.06 25.56
CA GLN A 5 -28.07 63.64 25.26
C GLN A 5 -26.95 64.13 26.19
N HIS A 6 -26.52 63.20 27.05
CA HIS A 6 -25.15 63.08 27.53
C HIS A 6 -24.38 62.07 26.67
N GLN A 7 -23.21 62.44 26.17
CA GLN A 7 -21.95 61.75 26.49
C GLN A 7 -20.74 62.52 25.92
N SER A 8 -19.80 62.76 26.82
CA SER A 8 -18.36 63.06 26.59
C SER A 8 -17.59 62.08 27.51
N PRO A 9 -16.24 62.09 27.67
CA PRO A 9 -15.16 62.77 26.94
C PRO A 9 -13.85 61.91 26.76
N GLU A 10 -12.79 62.52 26.20
CA GLU A 10 -11.34 62.50 26.59
C GLU A 10 -10.58 61.17 26.86
N THR A 11 -9.56 60.78 26.06
CA THR A 11 -8.10 61.09 26.07
C THR A 11 -7.20 60.50 27.19
N LEU A 12 -6.05 59.94 26.75
CA LEU A 12 -4.67 59.90 27.33
C LEU A 12 -4.02 58.55 27.75
N ALA A 13 -2.99 58.19 26.98
CA ALA A 13 -1.55 58.03 27.37
C ALA A 13 -0.91 56.66 27.76
N SER A 14 0.26 56.45 27.12
CA SER A 14 1.46 55.64 27.46
C SER A 14 1.33 54.10 27.40
N GLY A 15 2.19 53.30 26.77
CA GLY A 15 3.52 53.51 26.17
C GLY A 15 4.58 52.68 26.90
N THR A 16 5.05 51.55 26.33
CA THR A 16 6.40 51.00 26.57
C THR A 16 6.87 50.13 25.39
N ASP A 17 8.05 50.46 24.89
CA ASP A 17 8.91 49.72 23.97
C ASP A 17 9.21 48.29 24.41
N THR A 18 9.18 47.34 23.46
CA THR A 18 10.24 46.33 23.34
C THR A 18 10.28 45.75 21.91
N LYS A 19 11.36 46.01 21.17
CA LYS A 19 11.86 45.16 20.06
C LYS A 19 12.94 44.25 20.64
N PRO A 20 13.13 43.02 20.14
CA PRO A 20 14.12 42.88 19.05
C PRO A 20 13.88 41.74 18.04
N ALA A 21 14.72 41.82 17.00
CA ALA A 21 15.27 40.71 16.21
C ALA A 21 14.38 40.06 15.13
N GLY A 22 14.51 40.63 13.92
CA GLY A 22 15.08 39.92 12.78
C GLY A 22 14.24 38.84 12.10
N ASN A 23 13.79 39.13 10.88
CA ASN A 23 13.90 38.11 9.84
C ASN A 23 14.33 38.72 8.50
N ALA A 24 15.40 38.13 7.98
CA ALA A 24 16.21 38.63 6.90
C ALA A 24 15.47 38.64 5.57
N ARG A 25 15.83 39.63 4.75
CA ARG A 25 15.51 39.76 3.33
C ARG A 25 15.94 38.49 2.60
N PHE A 26 15.00 37.77 2.00
CA PHE A 26 15.33 36.68 1.07
C PHE A 26 15.76 37.31 -0.27
N THR A 27 17.05 37.54 -0.43
CA THR A 27 17.65 37.86 -1.72
C THR A 27 17.47 36.65 -2.65
N SER A 28 16.80 36.86 -3.77
CA SER A 28 16.61 35.84 -4.81
C SER A 28 17.97 35.44 -5.39
N PHE A 29 18.50 34.30 -4.99
CA PHE A 29 19.52 33.62 -5.77
C PHE A 29 18.84 32.95 -6.96
N GLY A 30 18.92 33.62 -8.11
CA GLY A 30 18.64 33.02 -9.40
C GLY A 30 19.59 31.87 -9.66
N GLY A 31 19.22 30.68 -9.18
CA GLY A 31 19.83 29.42 -9.57
C GLY A 31 19.64 29.25 -11.06
N LYS A 32 20.72 29.37 -11.82
CA LYS A 32 20.76 29.04 -13.24
C LYS A 32 20.11 27.66 -13.41
N ASN A 33 18.97 27.62 -14.10
CA ASN A 33 18.34 26.42 -14.61
C ASN A 33 19.38 25.67 -15.45
N SER A 34 20.11 24.74 -14.82
CA SER A 34 20.91 23.76 -15.53
C SER A 34 19.91 22.87 -16.25
N LYS A 35 19.61 23.20 -17.51
CA LYS A 35 18.87 22.37 -18.46
C LYS A 35 19.26 20.92 -18.22
N ASP A 36 18.27 20.08 -17.90
CA ASP A 36 18.37 18.63 -17.82
C ASP A 36 19.19 18.11 -19.01
N LYS A 37 20.48 17.86 -18.80
CA LYS A 37 21.23 16.97 -19.69
C LYS A 37 20.56 15.62 -19.49
N LYS A 38 19.69 15.22 -20.44
CA LYS A 38 19.21 13.84 -20.58
C LYS A 38 20.43 12.94 -20.42
N ARG A 39 20.56 12.30 -19.26
CA ARG A 39 21.64 11.34 -19.01
C ARG A 39 21.46 10.24 -20.04
N ASP A 40 22.48 10.01 -20.85
CA ASP A 40 22.45 8.89 -21.79
C ASP A 40 22.11 7.62 -21.01
N PRO A 41 21.25 6.75 -21.56
CA PRO A 41 20.85 5.53 -20.88
C PRO A 41 22.11 4.74 -20.55
N LYS A 42 22.35 4.55 -19.24
CA LYS A 42 23.53 3.86 -18.76
C LYS A 42 23.55 2.46 -19.37
N ARG A 43 24.62 2.13 -20.09
CA ARG A 43 24.78 0.82 -20.74
C ARG A 43 24.52 -0.29 -19.72
N PRO A 44 23.74 -1.33 -20.07
CA PRO A 44 23.53 -2.48 -19.21
C PRO A 44 24.86 -3.06 -18.73
N ARG A 45 24.90 -3.73 -17.58
CA ARG A 45 26.11 -4.45 -17.15
C ARG A 45 26.10 -5.84 -17.78
N LYS A 46 27.29 -6.37 -18.11
CA LYS A 46 27.45 -7.77 -18.49
C LYS A 46 27.04 -8.65 -17.31
N VAL A 47 26.14 -9.58 -17.56
CA VAL A 47 25.65 -10.54 -16.56
C VAL A 47 26.73 -11.59 -16.33
N THR A 48 26.96 -11.87 -15.05
CA THR A 48 27.75 -12.98 -14.51
C THR A 48 26.98 -13.56 -13.33
N ARG A 49 27.38 -14.74 -12.83
CA ARG A 49 26.80 -15.30 -11.60
C ARG A 49 26.90 -14.33 -10.42
N ASP A 50 28.07 -13.75 -10.19
CA ASP A 50 28.30 -12.82 -9.07
C ASP A 50 27.48 -11.54 -9.23
N TYR A 51 27.32 -11.05 -10.46
CA TYR A 51 26.44 -9.92 -10.72
C TYR A 51 24.98 -10.23 -10.34
N LEU A 52 24.48 -11.42 -10.70
CA LEU A 52 23.12 -11.84 -10.32
C LEU A 52 22.98 -12.05 -8.81
N MET A 53 23.99 -12.61 -8.15
CA MET A 53 24.01 -12.77 -6.70
C MET A 53 23.97 -11.41 -5.99
N ASN A 54 24.84 -10.48 -6.38
CA ASN A 54 24.87 -9.12 -5.82
C ASN A 54 23.54 -8.38 -6.05
N TYR A 55 22.93 -8.58 -7.23
CA TYR A 55 21.60 -8.04 -7.53
C TYR A 55 20.52 -8.65 -6.64
N ALA A 56 20.55 -9.97 -6.42
CA ALA A 56 19.62 -10.68 -5.56
C ALA A 56 19.69 -10.16 -4.13
N THR A 57 20.89 -10.12 -3.55
CA THR A 57 21.15 -9.66 -2.20
C THR A 57 20.65 -8.23 -2.01
N TRP A 58 21.09 -7.31 -2.87
CA TRP A 58 20.64 -5.91 -2.83
C TRP A 58 19.11 -5.75 -2.92
N TYR A 59 18.45 -6.60 -3.71
CA TYR A 59 17.00 -6.55 -3.87
C TYR A 59 16.26 -7.09 -2.64
N LEU A 60 16.68 -8.26 -2.14
CA LEU A 60 16.05 -8.96 -1.02
C LEU A 60 16.28 -8.27 0.32
N GLU A 61 17.38 -7.53 0.48
CA GLU A 61 17.62 -6.64 1.65
C GLU A 61 16.54 -5.57 1.81
N ARG A 62 15.89 -5.18 0.71
CA ARG A 62 14.96 -4.02 0.67
C ARG A 62 13.52 -4.43 0.47
N PHE A 63 13.29 -5.55 -0.20
CA PHE A 63 11.96 -5.96 -0.65
C PHE A 63 11.75 -7.46 -0.42
N ALA A 64 10.65 -7.79 0.25
CA ALA A 64 10.12 -9.14 0.21
C ALA A 64 9.64 -9.48 -1.21
N ALA A 65 10.04 -10.64 -1.73
CA ALA A 65 9.71 -11.07 -3.08
C ALA A 65 9.58 -12.58 -3.16
N SER A 66 8.71 -13.04 -4.07
CA SER A 66 8.62 -14.43 -4.44
C SER A 66 9.77 -14.85 -5.35
N ARG A 67 10.04 -16.16 -5.44
CA ARG A 67 11.01 -16.73 -6.39
C ARG A 67 10.74 -16.25 -7.81
N ALA A 68 9.51 -16.41 -8.29
CA ALA A 68 9.12 -16.05 -9.65
C ALA A 68 9.27 -14.54 -9.93
N ARG A 69 9.08 -13.69 -8.91
CA ARG A 69 9.32 -12.25 -9.05
C ARG A 69 10.79 -11.95 -9.28
N LEU A 70 11.67 -12.55 -8.48
CA LEU A 70 13.12 -12.33 -8.62
C LEU A 70 13.63 -12.91 -9.94
N GLU A 71 13.15 -14.08 -10.32
CA GLU A 71 13.45 -14.70 -11.62
C GLU A 71 13.07 -13.77 -12.79
N LYS A 72 11.86 -13.22 -12.79
CA LYS A 72 11.41 -12.26 -13.82
C LYS A 72 12.33 -11.04 -13.92
N LEU A 73 12.80 -10.53 -12.79
CA LEU A 73 13.73 -9.41 -12.75
C LEU A 73 15.10 -9.78 -13.32
N MET A 74 15.64 -10.94 -12.95
CA MET A 74 16.91 -11.46 -13.45
C MET A 74 16.86 -11.75 -14.95
N ARG A 75 15.78 -12.36 -15.46
CA ARG A 75 15.56 -12.55 -16.91
C ARG A 75 15.60 -11.23 -17.67
N GLY A 76 15.04 -10.17 -17.10
CA GLY A 76 15.14 -8.82 -17.65
C GLY A 76 16.59 -8.33 -17.79
N LYS A 77 17.45 -8.63 -16.80
CA LYS A 77 18.89 -8.30 -16.85
C LYS A 77 19.63 -9.15 -17.86
N ILE A 78 19.36 -10.47 -17.90
CA ILE A 78 19.95 -11.40 -18.86
C ILE A 78 19.65 -10.94 -20.28
N ARG A 79 18.39 -10.66 -20.61
CA ARG A 79 17.99 -10.18 -21.94
C ARG A 79 18.77 -8.94 -22.39
N LEU A 80 18.98 -7.97 -21.49
CA LEU A 80 19.77 -6.77 -21.80
C LEU A 80 21.26 -7.09 -22.01
N SER A 81 21.82 -8.01 -21.23
CA SER A 81 23.22 -8.44 -21.38
C SER A 81 23.46 -9.23 -22.67
N VAL A 82 22.52 -10.10 -23.04
CA VAL A 82 22.56 -10.85 -24.31
C VAL A 82 22.59 -9.86 -25.48
N ALA A 83 21.69 -8.87 -25.47
CA ALA A 83 21.59 -7.89 -26.55
C ALA A 83 22.84 -6.98 -26.68
N GLU A 84 23.46 -6.59 -25.56
CA GLU A 84 24.60 -5.67 -25.57
C GLU A 84 25.96 -6.38 -25.72
N TYR A 85 26.12 -7.57 -25.12
CA TYR A 85 27.42 -8.23 -24.95
C TYR A 85 27.50 -9.63 -25.58
N GLY A 86 26.43 -10.13 -26.19
CA GLY A 86 26.39 -11.49 -26.75
C GLY A 86 26.62 -12.57 -25.68
N THR A 87 26.15 -12.33 -24.45
CA THR A 87 26.23 -13.33 -23.37
C THR A 87 25.45 -14.58 -23.79
N ASP A 88 25.98 -15.77 -23.52
CA ASP A 88 25.25 -17.02 -23.76
C ASP A 88 23.99 -17.08 -22.89
N PRO A 89 22.78 -17.14 -23.49
CA PRO A 89 21.53 -17.23 -22.74
C PRO A 89 21.46 -18.44 -21.81
N ASP A 90 21.96 -19.61 -22.24
CA ASP A 90 21.81 -20.86 -21.48
C ASP A 90 22.71 -20.86 -20.25
N GLU A 91 23.96 -20.41 -20.41
CA GLU A 91 24.88 -20.19 -19.30
C GLU A 91 24.31 -19.18 -18.29
N ALA A 92 23.76 -18.06 -18.79
CA ALA A 92 23.17 -17.03 -17.93
C ALA A 92 21.93 -17.51 -17.16
N ILE A 93 21.11 -18.37 -17.77
CA ILE A 93 19.98 -19.04 -17.10
C ILE A 93 20.50 -20.03 -16.04
N GLY A 94 21.58 -20.77 -16.33
CA GLY A 94 22.25 -21.63 -15.36
C GLY A 94 22.71 -20.87 -14.11
N TRP A 95 23.35 -19.71 -14.30
CA TRP A 95 23.74 -18.83 -13.19
C TRP A 95 22.55 -18.32 -12.39
N MET A 96 21.48 -17.88 -13.06
CA MET A 96 20.26 -17.42 -12.41
C MET A 96 19.64 -18.51 -11.53
N ASN A 97 19.48 -19.73 -12.05
CA ASN A 97 18.92 -20.85 -11.30
C ASN A 97 19.79 -21.21 -10.08
N SER A 98 21.12 -21.18 -10.24
CA SER A 98 22.07 -21.37 -9.14
C SER A 98 21.90 -20.31 -8.04
N VAL A 99 21.74 -19.03 -8.41
CA VAL A 99 21.53 -17.93 -7.46
C VAL A 99 20.18 -18.06 -6.75
N LEU A 100 19.08 -18.32 -7.49
CA LEU A 100 17.76 -18.49 -6.89
C LEU A 100 17.73 -19.63 -5.87
N SER A 101 18.33 -20.78 -6.22
CA SER A 101 18.45 -21.91 -5.29
C SER A 101 19.31 -21.57 -4.07
N ALA A 102 20.40 -20.81 -4.23
CA ALA A 102 21.21 -20.36 -3.10
C ALA A 102 20.42 -19.43 -2.16
N CYS A 103 19.63 -18.51 -2.70
CA CYS A 103 18.78 -17.62 -1.92
C CYS A 103 17.68 -18.36 -1.16
N GLU A 104 17.07 -19.39 -1.75
CA GLU A 104 16.09 -20.24 -1.06
C GLU A 104 16.72 -21.06 0.06
N LYS A 105 17.84 -21.74 -0.20
CA LYS A 105 18.55 -22.53 0.81
C LYS A 105 19.01 -21.68 1.99
N ALA A 106 19.37 -20.43 1.73
CA ALA A 106 19.74 -19.46 2.77
C ALA A 106 18.52 -18.83 3.47
N GLY A 107 17.28 -19.13 3.06
CA GLY A 107 16.06 -18.60 3.65
C GLY A 107 15.69 -17.17 3.25
N PHE A 108 16.40 -16.56 2.30
CA PHE A 108 16.07 -15.22 1.80
C PHE A 108 14.83 -15.21 0.89
N ILE A 109 14.51 -16.35 0.27
CA ILE A 109 13.29 -16.57 -0.49
C ILE A 109 12.50 -17.65 0.23
N ASN A 110 11.27 -17.32 0.59
CA ASN A 110 10.30 -18.24 1.16
C ASN A 110 8.92 -17.83 0.64
N ASP A 111 8.42 -18.58 -0.35
CA ASP A 111 7.16 -18.25 -1.03
C ASP A 111 5.94 -18.43 -0.10
N ASP A 112 5.98 -19.36 0.86
CA ASP A 112 4.92 -19.53 1.87
C ASP A 112 4.84 -18.32 2.81
N ALA A 113 5.97 -17.96 3.42
CA ALA A 113 6.03 -16.80 4.32
C ALA A 113 5.67 -15.51 3.57
N TYR A 114 6.10 -15.40 2.31
CA TYR A 114 5.73 -14.31 1.43
C TYR A 114 4.21 -14.26 1.19
N ALA A 115 3.59 -15.39 0.85
CA ALA A 115 2.16 -15.49 0.59
C ALA A 115 1.34 -15.06 1.80
N HIS A 116 1.65 -15.58 2.99
CA HIS A 116 0.96 -15.25 4.24
C HIS A 116 1.10 -13.76 4.60
N GLY A 117 2.33 -13.24 4.65
CA GLY A 117 2.56 -11.83 5.01
C GLY A 117 1.89 -10.87 4.02
N ARG A 118 1.88 -11.24 2.74
CA ARG A 118 1.22 -10.46 1.69
C ARG A 118 -0.30 -10.54 1.76
N ALA A 119 -0.86 -11.72 2.01
CA ALA A 119 -2.29 -11.92 2.16
C ALA A 119 -2.84 -11.07 3.32
N ARG A 120 -2.19 -11.13 4.50
CA ARG A 120 -2.51 -10.26 5.65
C ARG A 120 -2.44 -8.78 5.29
N SER A 121 -1.40 -8.34 4.58
CA SER A 121 -1.26 -6.93 4.19
C SER A 121 -2.39 -6.46 3.25
N LEU A 122 -2.81 -7.32 2.32
CA LEU A 122 -3.87 -6.98 1.37
C LEU A 122 -5.26 -7.02 2.01
N LEU A 123 -5.51 -7.96 2.92
CA LEU A 123 -6.74 -8.03 3.69
C LEU A 123 -6.96 -6.74 4.49
N ARG A 124 -5.94 -6.29 5.24
CA ARG A 124 -5.99 -5.01 5.98
C ARG A 124 -6.20 -3.79 5.08
N LYS A 125 -5.75 -3.84 3.84
CA LYS A 125 -5.99 -2.79 2.84
C LYS A 125 -7.43 -2.81 2.29
N GLY A 126 -8.21 -3.81 2.67
CA GLY A 126 -9.59 -4.03 2.28
C GLY A 126 -9.70 -4.62 0.87
N LYS A 127 -8.96 -5.70 0.61
CA LYS A 127 -9.07 -6.51 -0.60
C LYS A 127 -9.86 -7.78 -0.29
N ALA A 128 -10.74 -8.18 -1.21
CA ALA A 128 -11.43 -9.46 -1.11
C ALA A 128 -10.46 -10.64 -1.25
N MET A 129 -10.74 -11.76 -0.59
CA MET A 129 -9.92 -12.98 -0.61
C MET A 129 -9.63 -13.46 -2.05
N ARG A 130 -10.62 -13.42 -2.94
CA ARG A 130 -10.42 -13.79 -4.36
C ARG A 130 -9.41 -12.88 -5.08
N VAL A 131 -9.35 -11.60 -4.70
CA VAL A 131 -8.39 -10.63 -5.28
C VAL A 131 -7.01 -10.84 -4.67
N ILE A 132 -6.94 -11.25 -3.40
CA ILE A 132 -5.68 -11.65 -2.75
C ILE A 132 -5.10 -12.87 -3.45
N ALA A 133 -5.90 -13.93 -3.64
CA ALA A 133 -5.48 -15.14 -4.36
C ALA A 133 -4.99 -14.82 -5.79
N ALA A 134 -5.71 -13.97 -6.52
CA ALA A 134 -5.30 -13.54 -7.85
C ALA A 134 -3.97 -12.74 -7.84
N ASP A 135 -3.75 -11.87 -6.84
CA ASP A 135 -2.48 -11.13 -6.71
C ASP A 135 -1.30 -12.05 -6.37
N LEU A 136 -1.52 -13.10 -5.55
CA LEU A 136 -0.50 -14.11 -5.25
C LEU A 136 -0.18 -14.97 -6.48
N SER A 137 -1.20 -15.41 -7.20
CA SER A 137 -1.03 -16.16 -8.46
C SER A 137 -0.27 -15.34 -9.50
N ALA A 138 -0.59 -14.04 -9.65
CA ALA A 138 0.15 -13.12 -10.53
C ALA A 138 1.63 -12.91 -10.12
N ARG A 139 1.99 -13.31 -8.90
CA ARG A 139 3.37 -13.29 -8.36
C ARG A 139 4.06 -14.63 -8.48
N GLY A 140 3.41 -15.63 -9.08
CA GLY A 140 3.95 -16.95 -9.31
C GLY A 140 4.01 -17.81 -8.04
N ILE A 141 3.15 -17.54 -7.06
CA ILE A 141 2.95 -18.45 -5.92
C ILE A 141 2.14 -19.65 -6.38
N ALA A 142 2.52 -20.85 -5.92
CA ALA A 142 1.84 -22.08 -6.30
C ALA A 142 0.42 -22.15 -5.70
N SER A 143 -0.47 -22.91 -6.34
CA SER A 143 -1.90 -22.92 -5.96
C SER A 143 -2.13 -23.46 -4.55
N ASP A 144 -1.42 -24.52 -4.18
CA ASP A 144 -1.43 -25.11 -2.84
C ASP A 144 -1.00 -24.09 -1.77
N GLN A 145 0.08 -23.36 -2.00
CA GLN A 145 0.55 -22.30 -1.09
C GLN A 145 -0.45 -21.14 -0.98
N ILE A 146 -1.18 -20.83 -2.08
CA ILE A 146 -2.26 -19.84 -2.06
C ILE A 146 -3.42 -20.35 -1.22
N ASP A 147 -3.85 -21.58 -1.43
CA ASP A 147 -4.96 -22.19 -0.71
C ASP A 147 -4.65 -22.27 0.80
N ASP A 148 -3.44 -22.66 1.16
CA ASP A 148 -2.94 -22.65 2.54
C ASP A 148 -2.95 -21.23 3.13
N ALA A 149 -2.37 -20.25 2.43
CA ALA A 149 -2.33 -18.88 2.91
C ALA A 149 -3.73 -18.27 3.09
N ILE A 150 -4.70 -18.62 2.24
CA ILE A 150 -6.09 -18.14 2.37
C ILE A 150 -6.81 -18.86 3.52
N ARG A 151 -6.61 -20.17 3.69
CA ARG A 151 -7.16 -20.93 4.81
C ARG A 151 -6.65 -20.35 6.14
N ASP A 152 -5.35 -20.18 6.26
CA ASP A 152 -4.72 -19.74 7.49
C ASP A 152 -5.10 -18.29 7.79
N LEU A 153 -5.18 -17.42 6.77
CA LEU A 153 -5.69 -16.06 6.93
C LEU A 153 -7.15 -16.02 7.43
N ARG A 154 -8.01 -16.97 7.01
CA ARG A 154 -9.38 -17.07 7.54
C ARG A 154 -9.38 -17.49 9.00
N ALA A 155 -8.55 -18.46 9.37
CA ALA A 155 -8.42 -18.92 10.74
C ALA A 155 -7.89 -17.80 11.67
N GLU A 156 -6.89 -17.06 11.23
CA GLU A 156 -6.35 -15.90 11.95
C GLU A 156 -7.42 -14.81 12.15
N ALA A 157 -8.20 -14.51 11.11
CA ALA A 157 -9.27 -13.54 11.19
C ALA A 157 -10.38 -13.95 12.17
N ASP A 158 -10.74 -15.24 12.17
CA ASP A 158 -11.71 -15.78 13.12
C ASP A 158 -11.18 -15.75 14.56
N GLN A 159 -9.90 -16.06 14.76
CA GLN A 159 -9.24 -16.00 16.07
C GLN A 159 -9.16 -14.58 16.62
N ALA A 160 -8.92 -13.58 15.76
CA ALA A 160 -8.85 -12.17 16.13
C ALA A 160 -10.23 -11.54 16.41
N ALA A 161 -11.32 -12.18 15.98
CA ALA A 161 -12.67 -11.66 16.16
C ALA A 161 -13.14 -11.72 17.62
N TYR A 162 -13.93 -10.72 18.03
CA TYR A 162 -14.75 -10.82 19.25
C TYR A 162 -15.81 -11.91 19.11
N GLU A 163 -16.32 -12.37 20.26
CA GLU A 163 -17.27 -13.48 20.36
C GLU A 163 -18.50 -13.25 19.47
N GLU A 164 -19.03 -12.03 19.43
CA GLU A 164 -20.25 -11.65 18.73
C GLU A 164 -20.13 -11.73 17.21
N VAL A 165 -18.92 -11.61 16.67
CA VAL A 165 -18.66 -11.55 15.23
C VAL A 165 -17.82 -12.74 14.74
N ARG A 166 -17.37 -13.64 15.63
CA ARG A 166 -16.72 -14.90 15.27
C ARG A 166 -17.55 -15.71 14.27
N GLY A 167 -16.90 -16.39 13.33
CA GLY A 167 -17.53 -17.14 12.24
C GLY A 167 -17.98 -16.28 11.06
N THR A 168 -17.86 -14.95 11.13
CA THR A 168 -18.16 -14.06 10.01
C THR A 168 -17.11 -14.18 8.91
N ASP A 169 -17.53 -14.14 7.64
CA ASP A 169 -16.59 -14.13 6.51
C ASP A 169 -15.67 -12.90 6.59
N PRO A 170 -14.33 -13.08 6.63
CA PRO A 170 -13.38 -11.97 6.70
C PRO A 170 -13.46 -10.98 5.54
N ASN A 171 -14.09 -11.35 4.42
CA ASN A 171 -14.39 -10.40 3.34
C ASN A 171 -15.29 -9.24 3.81
N ILE A 172 -16.22 -9.48 4.72
CA ILE A 172 -17.13 -8.45 5.24
C ILE A 172 -16.32 -7.42 6.03
N ALA A 173 -15.47 -7.88 6.93
CA ALA A 173 -14.57 -7.04 7.69
C ALA A 173 -13.56 -6.28 6.80
N ALA A 174 -13.02 -6.93 5.77
CA ALA A 174 -12.14 -6.28 4.79
C ALA A 174 -12.87 -5.19 3.98
N ALA A 175 -14.14 -5.41 3.64
CA ALA A 175 -14.96 -4.41 2.97
C ALA A 175 -15.23 -3.19 3.87
N ALA A 176 -15.52 -3.42 5.16
CA ALA A 176 -15.61 -2.35 6.17
C ALA A 176 -14.29 -1.57 6.27
N ALA A 177 -13.14 -2.25 6.32
CA ALA A 177 -11.83 -1.61 6.36
C ALA A 177 -11.55 -0.73 5.13
N TYR A 178 -11.94 -1.19 3.94
CA TYR A 178 -11.84 -0.39 2.73
C TYR A 178 -12.74 0.86 2.79
N ALA A 179 -14.01 0.67 3.20
CA ALA A 179 -15.01 1.72 3.28
C ALA A 179 -14.62 2.80 4.31
N ARG A 180 -14.13 2.41 5.50
CA ARG A 180 -13.54 3.31 6.52
C ARG A 180 -12.43 4.15 5.92
N ARG A 181 -11.43 3.50 5.32
CA ARG A 181 -10.24 4.17 4.77
C ARG A 181 -10.58 5.13 3.63
N ARG A 182 -11.61 4.84 2.84
CA ARG A 182 -12.05 5.65 1.70
C ARG A 182 -13.22 6.58 2.01
N ARG A 183 -13.74 6.58 3.25
CA ARG A 183 -14.90 7.34 3.70
C ARG A 183 -16.13 7.12 2.80
N LEU A 184 -16.46 5.86 2.58
CA LEU A 184 -17.63 5.43 1.80
C LEU A 184 -18.84 5.22 2.72
N GLY A 185 -20.06 5.29 2.16
CA GLY A 185 -21.29 4.87 2.84
C GLY A 185 -21.44 5.49 4.24
N PRO A 186 -21.47 4.70 5.31
CA PRO A 186 -21.66 5.19 6.68
C PRO A 186 -20.62 6.20 7.17
N TRP A 187 -19.37 6.12 6.68
CA TRP A 187 -18.32 7.11 6.98
C TRP A 187 -18.38 8.38 6.11
N ARG A 188 -19.28 8.41 5.13
CA ARG A 188 -19.57 9.61 4.33
C ARG A 188 -20.54 10.51 5.09
N ARG A 189 -20.45 11.82 4.84
CA ARG A 189 -21.41 12.79 5.37
C ARG A 189 -22.85 12.43 4.93
N PRO A 190 -23.85 12.52 5.82
CA PRO A 190 -25.22 12.09 5.53
C PRO A 190 -25.86 12.79 4.33
N ASP A 191 -25.57 14.07 4.12
CA ASP A 191 -26.17 14.92 3.09
C ASP A 191 -25.86 14.50 1.64
N ILE A 192 -24.77 13.74 1.44
CA ILE A 192 -24.32 13.29 0.10
C ILE A 192 -24.31 11.76 -0.02
N ARG A 193 -24.80 11.03 0.99
CA ARG A 193 -24.69 9.56 1.03
C ARG A 193 -25.50 8.91 -0.07
N GLU A 194 -26.75 9.34 -0.26
CA GLU A 194 -27.64 8.79 -1.28
C GLU A 194 -27.11 9.06 -2.70
N GLU A 195 -26.71 10.30 -2.97
CA GLU A 195 -26.14 10.70 -4.28
C GLU A 195 -24.87 9.92 -4.64
N LYS A 196 -24.04 9.56 -3.64
CA LYS A 196 -22.79 8.82 -3.85
C LYS A 196 -22.93 7.32 -3.69
N ARG A 197 -24.12 6.79 -3.40
CA ARG A 197 -24.35 5.38 -3.09
C ARG A 197 -23.82 4.45 -4.20
N GLU A 198 -24.20 4.71 -5.45
CA GLU A 198 -23.73 3.91 -6.59
C GLU A 198 -22.21 3.98 -6.79
N LYS A 199 -21.62 5.16 -6.57
CA LYS A 199 -20.17 5.37 -6.66
C LYS A 199 -19.42 4.58 -5.59
N ASP A 200 -19.98 4.52 -4.39
CA ASP A 200 -19.44 3.78 -3.25
C ASP A 200 -19.55 2.26 -3.49
N MET A 201 -20.70 1.79 -3.98
CA MET A 201 -20.90 0.40 -4.43
C MET A 201 -19.89 -0.01 -5.49
N ALA A 202 -19.70 0.82 -6.52
CA ALA A 202 -18.70 0.58 -7.57
C ALA A 202 -17.26 0.58 -7.04
N ALA A 203 -16.97 1.37 -6.00
CA ALA A 203 -15.65 1.37 -5.37
C ALA A 203 -15.33 0.07 -4.63
N LEU A 204 -16.32 -0.53 -3.95
CA LEU A 204 -16.22 -1.84 -3.30
C LEU A 204 -16.12 -2.98 -4.32
N ALA A 205 -16.92 -2.93 -5.38
CA ALA A 205 -16.85 -3.91 -6.47
C ALA A 205 -15.44 -4.00 -7.09
N ARG A 206 -14.77 -2.86 -7.29
CA ARG A 206 -13.38 -2.80 -7.77
C ARG A 206 -12.35 -3.41 -6.81
N GLN A 207 -12.69 -3.60 -5.53
CA GLN A 207 -11.84 -4.32 -4.58
C GLN A 207 -12.13 -5.82 -4.53
N GLY A 208 -13.10 -6.28 -5.32
CA GLY A 208 -13.49 -7.67 -5.43
C GLY A 208 -14.69 -8.07 -4.58
N PHE A 209 -15.38 -7.13 -3.92
CA PHE A 209 -16.56 -7.47 -3.12
C PHE A 209 -17.79 -7.69 -4.01
N GLY A 210 -18.63 -8.66 -3.64
CA GLY A 210 -19.91 -8.92 -4.30
C GLY A 210 -20.95 -7.86 -3.96
N TYR A 211 -22.09 -7.90 -4.66
CA TYR A 211 -23.18 -6.96 -4.45
C TYR A 211 -23.73 -7.00 -3.02
N ASP A 212 -23.93 -8.19 -2.46
CA ASP A 212 -24.50 -8.37 -1.12
C ASP A 212 -23.58 -7.80 -0.04
N THR A 213 -22.28 -8.13 -0.10
CA THR A 213 -21.28 -7.57 0.82
C THR A 213 -21.23 -6.05 0.69
N ALA A 214 -21.20 -5.51 -0.53
CA ALA A 214 -21.16 -4.07 -0.73
C ALA A 214 -22.42 -3.38 -0.18
N THR A 215 -23.59 -3.95 -0.45
CA THR A 215 -24.88 -3.42 0.03
C THR A 215 -24.95 -3.43 1.55
N ARG A 216 -24.54 -4.55 2.18
CA ARG A 216 -24.45 -4.66 3.64
C ARG A 216 -23.61 -3.53 4.22
N ILE A 217 -22.37 -3.38 3.76
CA ILE A 217 -21.44 -2.37 4.30
C ILE A 217 -21.95 -0.93 4.09
N ILE A 218 -22.62 -0.65 2.97
CA ILE A 218 -23.12 0.70 2.69
C ILE A 218 -24.37 1.04 3.52
N ASN A 219 -25.15 0.03 3.90
CA ASN A 219 -26.41 0.21 4.63
C ASN A 219 -26.29 -0.01 6.15
N SER A 220 -25.20 -0.62 6.65
CA SER A 220 -24.93 -0.79 8.08
C SER A 220 -24.71 0.54 8.80
N ASP A 221 -24.89 0.55 10.12
CA ASP A 221 -24.46 1.65 10.97
C ASP A 221 -22.97 1.55 11.35
N LEU A 222 -22.46 2.58 12.02
CA LEU A 222 -21.05 2.63 12.39
C LEU A 222 -20.69 1.66 13.51
N ASP A 223 -21.64 1.30 14.38
CA ASP A 223 -21.37 0.44 15.53
C ASP A 223 -21.17 -1.01 15.06
N GLU A 224 -22.07 -1.53 14.22
CA GLU A 224 -21.90 -2.86 13.58
C GLU A 224 -20.56 -2.93 12.80
N LEU A 225 -20.22 -1.83 12.11
CA LEU A 225 -18.99 -1.77 11.32
C LEU A 225 -17.74 -1.70 12.19
N ASN A 226 -17.79 -1.08 13.37
CA ASN A 226 -16.67 -1.05 14.30
C ASN A 226 -16.39 -2.45 14.87
N ASP A 227 -17.43 -3.23 15.17
CA ASP A 227 -17.26 -4.61 15.62
C ASP A 227 -16.57 -5.46 14.54
N LEU A 228 -16.98 -5.31 13.28
CA LEU A 228 -16.34 -5.98 12.14
C LEU A 228 -14.87 -5.57 11.97
N LEU A 229 -14.53 -4.31 12.25
CA LEU A 229 -13.16 -3.80 12.08
C LEU A 229 -12.18 -4.40 13.09
N SER A 230 -12.65 -4.84 14.26
CA SER A 230 -11.82 -5.51 15.28
C SER A 230 -11.07 -6.72 14.71
N MET A 231 -11.72 -7.49 13.83
CA MET A 231 -11.12 -8.65 13.14
C MET A 231 -9.89 -8.27 12.32
N ILE A 232 -9.93 -7.11 11.67
CA ILE A 232 -8.86 -6.69 10.75
C ILE A 232 -7.72 -6.02 11.51
N ASP A 233 -8.05 -5.31 12.59
CA ASP A 233 -7.07 -4.60 13.41
C ASP A 233 -6.22 -5.59 14.25
N GLY A 234 -6.72 -6.83 14.50
CA GLY A 234 -5.99 -7.91 15.20
C GLY A 234 -5.17 -8.87 14.33
N ILE A 235 -5.38 -8.90 13.01
CA ILE A 235 -4.55 -9.65 12.03
C ILE A 235 -3.27 -8.90 11.77
#